data_AF-A0AA40FZA5-F1
#
_entry.id   AF-A0AA40FZA5-F1
#
_cell.length_a   1.000
_cell.length_b   1.000
_cell.length_c   1.000
_cell.angle_alpha   90.00
_cell.angle_beta   90.00
_cell.angle_gamma   90.00
#
_symmetry.space_group_name_H-M   'P 1'
#
loop_
_entity.id
_entity.type
_entity.pdbx_description
1 polymer ?
#
loop_
_entity_poly.entity_id
_entity_poly.type
_entity_poly.pdbx_seq_one_letter_code
_entity_poly.pdbx_strand_id
1 'polypeptide(L)'
;MPVGKSTGLVTTTRVTHATPAALYAHAASRYWEDDGKVPPAARTSCKDIARQLLEDEPGRNINVVLGGGRRHFVPKVVQDVEEPDKEGRRLDGRNLIEEWSRNHRLRNVAAKFVANKEQFDNVDPRKVNHLLGNVQETRFYIYRRS
;
A
#
# COMPACT_ATOMS: atom_id res chain seq x y z
N MET A 1 -16.25 12.25 -14.28
CA MET A 1 -16.85 11.47 -13.19
C MET A 1 -16.37 10.03 -13.30
N PRO A 2 -15.86 9.39 -12.22
CA PRO A 2 -15.55 7.97 -12.26
C PRO A 2 -16.85 7.16 -12.43
N VAL A 3 -16.81 6.07 -13.19
CA VAL A 3 -18.01 5.32 -13.64
C VAL A 3 -18.62 4.44 -12.52
N GLY A 4 -18.32 4.70 -11.24
CA GLY A 4 -18.81 3.91 -10.10
C GLY A 4 -18.38 2.43 -10.13
N LYS A 5 -17.38 2.08 -10.95
CA LYS A 5 -16.88 0.71 -11.08
C LYS A 5 -15.82 0.42 -10.02
N SER A 6 -15.84 -0.79 -9.49
CA SER A 6 -14.79 -1.28 -8.61
C SER A 6 -13.48 -1.46 -9.38
N THR A 7 -12.35 -1.17 -8.74
CA THR A 7 -11.01 -1.33 -9.32
C THR A 7 -10.11 -2.15 -8.41
N GLY A 8 -9.14 -2.83 -9.01
CA GLY A 8 -8.20 -3.69 -8.30
C GLY A 8 -6.81 -3.66 -8.92
N LEU A 9 -5.79 -3.74 -8.08
CA LEU A 9 -4.38 -3.78 -8.42
C LEU A 9 -3.78 -5.01 -7.73
N VAL A 10 -3.32 -5.98 -8.52
CA VAL A 10 -2.66 -7.19 -8.03
C VAL A 10 -1.32 -7.33 -8.72
N THR A 11 -0.25 -7.49 -7.94
CA THR A 11 1.11 -7.58 -8.46
C THR A 11 1.97 -8.48 -7.59
N THR A 12 2.95 -9.14 -8.21
CA THR A 12 4.00 -9.87 -7.48
C THR A 12 5.16 -8.95 -7.09
N THR A 13 5.13 -7.68 -7.46
CA THR A 13 6.15 -6.69 -7.10
C THR A 13 5.66 -5.81 -5.95
N ARG A 14 6.41 -4.76 -5.62
CA ARG A 14 5.92 -3.73 -4.70
C ARG A 14 4.75 -3.00 -5.34
N VAL A 15 3.70 -2.71 -4.59
CA VAL A 15 2.56 -1.94 -5.12
C VAL A 15 2.95 -0.51 -5.53
N THR A 16 4.07 -0.02 -4.99
CA THR A 16 4.75 1.25 -5.32
C THR A 16 5.75 1.14 -6.48
N HIS A 17 5.99 -0.06 -7.02
CA HIS A 17 6.87 -0.24 -8.16
C HIS A 17 6.29 0.47 -9.40
N ALA A 18 7.15 0.82 -10.36
CA ALA A 18 6.77 1.61 -11.54
C ALA A 18 5.54 1.07 -12.29
N THR A 19 5.49 -0.24 -12.56
CA THR A 19 4.39 -0.86 -13.31
C THR A 19 3.03 -0.69 -12.62
N PRO A 20 2.85 -1.06 -11.34
CA PRO A 20 1.59 -0.78 -10.64
C PRO A 20 1.36 0.72 -10.40
N ALA A 21 2.42 1.48 -10.08
CA ALA A 21 2.32 2.91 -9.81
C ALA A 21 1.79 3.72 -11.01
N ALA A 22 2.06 3.28 -12.24
CA ALA A 22 1.56 3.93 -13.46
C ALA A 22 0.01 4.00 -13.52
N LEU A 23 -0.71 3.20 -12.72
CA LEU A 23 -2.17 3.21 -12.66
C LEU A 23 -2.73 4.31 -11.77
N TYR A 24 -1.94 4.86 -10.83
CA TYR A 24 -2.47 5.75 -9.79
C TYR A 24 -1.57 6.92 -9.39
N ALA A 25 -0.28 6.92 -9.73
CA ALA A 25 0.69 7.90 -9.25
C ALA A 25 1.27 8.76 -10.36
N HIS A 26 1.58 10.00 -10.00
CA HIS A 26 2.32 10.97 -10.79
C HIS A 26 3.56 11.42 -9.99
N ALA A 27 4.74 10.98 -10.42
CA ALA A 27 6.00 11.34 -9.78
C ALA A 27 7.07 11.63 -10.84
N ALA A 28 7.95 12.59 -10.55
CA ALA A 28 9.07 12.92 -11.43
C ALA A 28 10.10 11.78 -11.54
N SER A 29 10.08 10.84 -10.59
CA SER A 29 10.91 9.65 -10.61
C SER A 29 10.16 8.44 -10.08
N ARG A 30 10.29 7.32 -10.79
CA ARG A 30 9.77 6.01 -10.37
C ARG A 30 10.35 5.49 -9.06
N TYR A 31 11.46 6.07 -8.58
CA TYR A 31 12.12 5.63 -7.36
C TYR A 31 11.55 6.27 -6.10
N TRP A 32 10.67 7.26 -6.22
CA TRP A 32 10.03 7.98 -5.11
C TRP A 32 8.94 7.13 -4.45
N GLU A 33 9.25 5.87 -4.14
CA GLU A 33 8.33 4.90 -3.55
C GLU A 33 7.91 5.28 -2.13
N ASP A 34 8.81 5.94 -1.39
CA ASP A 34 8.61 6.49 -0.04
C ASP A 34 9.26 7.89 0.08
N ASP A 35 8.95 8.62 1.15
CA ASP A 35 9.47 9.97 1.42
C ASP A 35 11.00 10.01 1.54
N GLY A 36 11.63 8.93 2.02
CA GLY A 36 13.08 8.79 2.08
C GLY A 36 13.74 8.79 0.70
N LYS A 37 13.01 8.41 -0.35
CA LYS A 37 13.48 8.44 -1.75
C LYS A 37 13.19 9.75 -2.48
N VAL A 38 12.35 10.62 -1.92
CA VAL A 38 12.11 11.96 -2.46
C VAL A 38 13.26 12.88 -2.01
N PRO A 39 13.87 13.67 -2.91
CA PRO A 39 14.88 14.67 -2.56
C PRO A 39 14.35 15.64 -1.50
N PRO A 40 15.14 16.05 -0.49
CA PRO A 40 14.67 16.92 0.59
C PRO A 40 13.96 18.19 0.11
N ALA A 41 14.48 18.84 -0.94
CA ALA A 41 13.90 20.05 -1.53
C ALA A 41 12.49 19.85 -2.12
N ALA A 42 12.11 18.62 -2.47
CA ALA A 42 10.82 18.30 -3.07
C ALA A 42 9.82 17.65 -2.09
N ARG A 43 10.24 17.26 -0.88
CA ARG A 43 9.39 16.53 0.08
C ARG A 43 8.17 17.32 0.55
N THR A 44 8.24 18.64 0.55
CA THR A 44 7.15 19.53 0.97
C THR A 44 6.11 19.72 -0.14
N SER A 45 6.53 19.67 -1.40
CA SER A 45 5.67 19.92 -2.57
C SER A 45 5.20 18.64 -3.27
N CYS A 46 5.91 17.53 -3.13
CA CYS A 46 5.65 16.29 -3.84
C CYS A 46 5.38 15.14 -2.87
N LYS A 47 4.24 14.47 -3.06
CA LYS A 47 3.93 13.23 -2.35
C LYS A 47 4.70 12.06 -2.96
N ASP A 48 5.24 11.20 -2.11
CA ASP A 48 5.76 9.89 -2.52
C ASP A 48 4.66 8.97 -3.05
N ILE A 49 5.03 7.96 -3.82
CA ILE A 49 4.10 7.04 -4.50
C ILE A 49 3.22 6.30 -3.46
N ALA A 50 3.77 5.90 -2.31
CA ALA A 50 2.97 5.24 -1.26
C ALA A 50 1.86 6.15 -0.72
N ARG A 51 2.13 7.44 -0.53
CA ARG A 51 1.10 8.42 -0.18
C ARG A 51 0.05 8.59 -1.28
N GLN A 52 0.48 8.71 -2.53
CA GLN A 52 -0.46 8.88 -3.66
C GLN A 52 -1.41 7.68 -3.77
N LEU A 53 -0.94 6.46 -3.50
CA LEU A 53 -1.78 5.26 -3.47
C LEU A 53 -2.93 5.34 -2.45
N LEU A 54 -2.68 5.89 -1.26
CA LEU A 54 -3.66 5.83 -0.16
C LEU A 54 -4.41 7.14 0.07
N GLU A 55 -3.90 8.26 -0.45
CA GLU A 55 -4.44 9.60 -0.21
C GLU A 55 -5.11 10.23 -1.45
N ASP A 56 -4.62 9.92 -2.67
CA ASP A 56 -5.02 10.63 -3.89
C ASP A 56 -5.86 9.77 -4.83
N GLU A 57 -6.61 10.41 -5.72
CA GLU A 57 -7.32 9.71 -6.79
C GLU A 57 -6.38 9.41 -7.97
N PRO A 58 -6.49 8.21 -8.60
CA PRO A 58 -7.47 7.17 -8.34
C PRO A 58 -7.11 6.19 -7.20
N GLY A 59 -5.89 6.27 -6.64
CA GLY A 59 -5.36 5.29 -5.69
C GLY A 59 -6.25 5.00 -4.48
N ARG A 60 -6.70 6.06 -3.80
CA ARG A 60 -7.49 5.96 -2.55
C ARG A 60 -8.85 5.29 -2.71
N ASN A 61 -9.33 5.13 -3.95
CA ASN A 61 -10.59 4.48 -4.30
C ASN A 61 -10.39 3.08 -4.91
N ILE A 62 -9.16 2.57 -4.96
CA ILE A 62 -8.91 1.19 -5.38
C ILE A 62 -9.46 0.26 -4.29
N ASN A 63 -10.39 -0.62 -4.68
CA ASN A 63 -11.03 -1.54 -3.74
C ASN A 63 -10.08 -2.64 -3.28
N VAL A 64 -9.23 -3.15 -4.18
CA VAL A 64 -8.34 -4.26 -3.84
C VAL A 64 -6.93 -3.91 -4.26
N VAL A 65 -6.00 -3.86 -3.31
CA VAL A 65 -4.58 -3.65 -3.55
C VAL A 65 -3.84 -4.84 -2.95
N LEU A 66 -3.25 -5.68 -3.78
CA LEU A 66 -2.48 -6.85 -3.37
C LEU A 66 -1.08 -6.84 -3.98
N GLY A 67 -0.07 -6.97 -3.13
CA GLY A 67 1.32 -7.12 -3.56
C GLY A 67 2.30 -7.05 -2.39
N GLY A 68 3.52 -6.60 -2.66
CA GLY A 68 4.54 -6.37 -1.63
C GLY A 68 4.85 -4.89 -1.37
N GLY A 69 5.94 -4.64 -0.64
CA GLY A 69 6.48 -3.30 -0.40
C GLY A 69 6.06 -2.65 0.91
N ARG A 70 5.65 -3.43 1.92
CA ARG A 70 5.15 -2.95 3.23
C ARG A 70 6.03 -1.89 3.87
N ARG A 71 7.34 -2.04 3.78
CA ARG A 71 8.34 -1.08 4.28
C ARG A 71 8.15 0.37 3.80
N HIS A 72 7.53 0.62 2.64
CA HIS A 72 7.31 1.96 2.11
C HIS A 72 6.14 2.70 2.79
N PHE A 73 5.34 1.97 3.57
CA PHE A 73 4.15 2.49 4.23
C PHE A 73 4.31 2.69 5.73
N VAL A 74 5.41 2.23 6.33
CA VAL A 74 5.65 2.28 7.78
C VAL A 74 6.95 3.01 8.13
N PRO A 75 7.04 3.63 9.33
CA PRO A 75 8.24 4.32 9.81
C PRO A 75 9.42 3.38 10.01
N LYS A 76 10.65 3.93 9.96
CA LYS A 76 11.89 3.18 10.26
C LYS A 76 11.92 2.48 11.61
N VAL A 77 11.15 2.94 12.61
CA VAL A 77 11.13 2.31 13.94
C VAL A 77 10.22 1.09 14.02
N VAL A 78 9.42 0.82 12.99
CA VAL A 78 8.47 -0.29 12.96
C VAL A 78 9.13 -1.48 12.27
N GLN A 79 9.28 -2.56 13.04
CA GLN A 79 9.74 -3.85 12.53
C GLN A 79 8.63 -4.53 11.72
N ASP A 80 9.05 -5.26 10.70
CA ASP A 80 8.16 -6.04 9.88
C ASP A 80 7.69 -7.31 10.62
N VAL A 81 6.40 -7.61 10.51
CA VAL A 81 5.75 -8.71 11.25
C VAL A 81 6.21 -10.09 10.75
N GLU A 82 6.54 -10.23 9.47
CA GLU A 82 6.97 -11.49 8.85
C GLU A 82 8.50 -11.58 8.75
N GLU A 83 9.19 -10.44 8.74
CA GLU A 83 10.65 -10.35 8.61
C GLU A 83 11.23 -9.42 9.71
N PRO A 84 11.34 -9.86 10.97
CA PRO A 84 11.68 -8.99 12.12
C PRO A 84 13.03 -8.27 12.03
N ASP A 85 13.94 -8.74 11.17
CA ASP A 85 15.22 -8.12 10.85
C ASP A 85 15.11 -6.89 9.94
N LYS A 86 13.91 -6.63 9.43
CA LYS A 86 13.60 -5.55 8.50
C LYS A 86 12.70 -4.51 9.13
N GLU A 87 13.01 -3.27 8.78
CA GLU A 87 12.34 -2.09 9.28
C GLU A 87 11.64 -1.33 8.15
N GLY A 88 10.72 -0.45 8.54
CA GLY A 88 10.15 0.53 7.63
C GLY A 88 11.18 1.45 6.99
N ARG A 89 10.74 2.21 5.98
CA ARG A 89 11.59 3.16 5.26
C ARG A 89 11.18 4.61 5.44
N ARG A 90 9.98 4.86 5.96
CA ARG A 90 9.49 6.23 6.06
C ARG A 90 10.27 7.02 7.10
N LEU A 91 10.65 8.25 6.73
CA LEU A 91 11.39 9.18 7.58
C LEU A 91 10.47 10.19 8.27
N ASP A 92 9.25 10.36 7.77
CA ASP A 92 8.23 11.27 8.30
C ASP A 92 7.49 10.77 9.55
N GLY A 93 7.85 9.58 10.06
CA GLY A 93 7.25 9.00 11.26
C GLY A 93 5.82 8.49 11.06
N ARG A 94 5.30 8.47 9.83
CA ARG A 94 3.90 8.10 9.56
C ARG A 94 3.72 6.61 9.29
N ASN A 95 2.67 6.04 9.86
CA ASN A 95 2.18 4.70 9.51
C ASN A 95 0.97 4.82 8.59
N LEU A 96 1.21 4.77 7.29
CA LEU A 96 0.16 4.97 6.28
C LEU A 96 -0.89 3.84 6.27
N ILE A 97 -0.52 2.62 6.70
CA ILE A 97 -1.46 1.49 6.80
C ILE A 97 -2.48 1.73 7.92
N GLU A 98 -2.01 2.21 9.07
CA GLU A 98 -2.87 2.59 10.19
C GLU A 98 -3.74 3.80 9.83
N GLU A 99 -3.15 4.82 9.19
CA GLU A 99 -3.90 5.97 8.70
C GLU A 99 -4.99 5.57 7.71
N TRP A 100 -4.68 4.71 6.73
CA TRP A 100 -5.66 4.18 5.78
C TRP A 100 -6.79 3.43 6.48
N SER A 101 -6.46 2.54 7.41
CA SER A 101 -7.45 1.77 8.19
C SER A 101 -8.35 2.69 9.02
N ARG A 102 -7.74 3.69 9.68
CA ARG A 102 -8.45 4.70 10.47
C ARG A 102 -9.38 5.54 9.61
N ASN A 103 -8.91 6.00 8.45
CA ASN A 103 -9.71 6.81 7.52
C ASN A 103 -10.92 6.04 6.97
N HIS A 104 -10.77 4.75 6.66
CA HIS A 104 -11.89 3.91 6.24
C HIS A 104 -12.89 3.68 7.37
N ARG A 105 -12.41 3.41 8.59
CA ARG A 105 -13.27 3.30 9.78
C ARG A 105 -14.07 4.59 10.02
N LEU A 106 -13.45 5.76 9.93
CA LEU A 106 -14.13 7.05 10.11
C LEU A 106 -15.19 7.32 9.03
N ARG A 107 -15.03 6.74 7.84
CA ARG A 107 -15.99 6.83 6.74
C ARG A 107 -17.05 5.72 6.76
N ASN A 108 -17.07 4.87 7.79
CA ASN A 108 -17.90 3.66 7.86
C ASN A 108 -17.76 2.74 6.63
N VAL A 109 -16.55 2.66 6.06
CA VAL A 109 -16.24 1.76 4.95
C VAL A 109 -15.64 0.48 5.52
N ALA A 110 -16.23 -0.67 5.17
CA ALA A 110 -15.71 -1.98 5.55
C ALA A 110 -14.39 -2.25 4.83
N ALA A 111 -13.28 -1.99 5.52
CA ALA A 111 -11.93 -2.15 5.01
C ALA A 111 -11.12 -3.10 5.89
N LYS A 112 -10.23 -3.87 5.26
CA LYS A 112 -9.34 -4.80 5.96
C LYS A 112 -7.92 -4.66 5.42
N PHE A 113 -6.96 -4.54 6.33
CA PHE A 113 -5.55 -4.74 6.02
C PHE A 113 -5.16 -6.19 6.36
N VAL A 114 -4.37 -6.82 5.48
CA VAL A 114 -3.81 -8.16 5.69
C VAL A 114 -2.31 -8.16 5.41
N ALA A 115 -1.54 -8.73 6.33
CA ALA A 115 -0.08 -8.74 6.30
C ALA A 115 0.50 -10.10 5.84
N ASN A 116 -0.28 -11.18 5.90
CA ASN A 116 0.16 -12.52 5.56
C ASN A 116 -0.95 -13.38 4.95
N LYS A 117 -0.58 -14.58 4.50
CA LYS A 117 -1.48 -15.51 3.80
C LYS A 117 -2.66 -15.93 4.66
N GLU A 118 -2.42 -16.23 5.94
CA GLU A 118 -3.48 -16.67 6.85
C GLU A 118 -4.55 -15.57 7.04
N GLN A 119 -4.13 -14.33 7.23
CA GLN A 119 -5.05 -13.20 7.32
C GLN A 119 -5.83 -12.98 6.02
N PHE A 120 -5.19 -13.18 4.87
CA PHE A 120 -5.83 -13.10 3.56
C PHE A 120 -6.89 -14.20 3.36
N ASP A 121 -6.54 -15.45 3.66
CA ASP A 121 -7.47 -16.60 3.53
C ASP A 121 -8.69 -16.47 4.45
N ASN A 122 -8.54 -15.77 5.58
CA ASN A 122 -9.61 -15.51 6.54
C ASN A 122 -10.50 -14.29 6.19
N VAL A 123 -10.27 -13.61 5.06
CA VAL A 123 -11.12 -12.49 4.63
C VAL A 123 -12.45 -13.03 4.08
N ASP A 124 -13.58 -12.59 4.64
CA ASP A 124 -14.91 -12.81 4.03
C ASP A 124 -15.15 -11.73 2.95
N PRO A 125 -15.10 -12.07 1.65
CA PRO A 125 -15.22 -11.10 0.56
C PRO A 125 -16.61 -10.44 0.51
N ARG A 126 -17.62 -11.00 1.20
CA ARG A 126 -18.97 -10.42 1.27
C ARG A 126 -19.08 -9.31 2.31
N LYS A 127 -18.11 -9.21 3.22
CA LYS A 127 -18.09 -8.25 4.35
C LYS A 127 -17.03 -7.16 4.20
N VAL A 128 -16.15 -7.27 3.20
CA VAL A 128 -15.03 -6.35 2.99
C VAL A 128 -15.14 -5.70 1.62
N ASN A 129 -15.27 -4.38 1.59
CA ASN A 129 -15.38 -3.58 0.37
C ASN A 129 -14.01 -3.05 -0.08
N HIS A 130 -13.06 -2.92 0.85
CA HIS A 130 -11.70 -2.48 0.57
C HIS A 130 -10.68 -3.40 1.24
N LEU A 131 -9.72 -3.90 0.47
CA LEU A 131 -8.68 -4.82 0.92
C LEU A 131 -7.31 -4.27 0.55
N LEU A 132 -6.47 -4.05 1.55
CA LEU A 132 -5.05 -3.75 1.37
C LEU A 132 -4.25 -4.97 1.87
N GLY A 133 -3.75 -5.76 0.93
CA GLY A 133 -2.88 -6.90 1.23
C GLY A 133 -1.45 -6.59 0.83
N ASN A 134 -0.61 -6.36 1.82
CA ASN A 134 0.81 -6.11 1.59
C ASN A 134 1.60 -7.24 2.23
N VAL A 135 1.83 -8.29 1.45
CA VAL A 135 2.08 -9.63 1.98
C VAL A 135 3.58 -9.92 2.13
N GLN A 136 4.47 -9.14 1.52
CA GLN A 136 5.93 -9.30 1.68
C GLN A 136 6.69 -7.97 1.54
N GLU A 137 7.89 -7.88 2.12
CA GLU A 137 8.70 -6.66 2.16
C GLU A 137 9.21 -6.23 0.76
N THR A 138 9.38 -7.17 -0.18
CA THR A 138 9.99 -6.89 -1.51
C THR A 138 9.25 -7.44 -2.74
N ARG A 139 8.90 -8.74 -2.83
CA ARG A 139 8.12 -9.36 -3.93
C ARG A 139 7.12 -10.35 -3.34
N PHE A 140 5.99 -10.60 -3.98
CA PHE A 140 4.95 -11.53 -3.53
C PHE A 140 5.03 -12.82 -4.36
N TYR A 141 5.20 -13.96 -3.68
CA TYR A 141 5.19 -15.30 -4.29
C TYR A 141 3.86 -15.99 -4.00
N ILE A 142 3.05 -16.21 -5.05
CA ILE A 142 1.90 -17.11 -4.96
C ILE A 142 2.43 -18.53 -5.16
N TYR A 143 2.61 -19.28 -4.07
CA TYR A 143 2.84 -20.71 -4.18
C TYR A 143 1.54 -21.39 -4.66
N ARG A 144 1.55 -21.90 -5.90
CA ARG A 144 0.56 -22.87 -6.36
C ARG A 144 0.87 -24.19 -5.64
N ARG A 145 -0.01 -24.64 -4.73
CA ARG A 145 0.00 -26.06 -4.33
C ARG A 145 -0.62 -26.87 -5.48
N SER A 146 0.16 -27.80 -6.02
CA SER A 146 -0.31 -28.96 -6.77
C SER A 146 -1.12 -29.88 -5.86
#